data_AF-A0A6G9H9J6-F1
#
_entry.id   AF-A0A6G9H9J6-F1
#
_cell.length_a   1.000
_cell.length_b   1.000
_cell.length_c   1.000
_cell.angle_alpha   90.00
_cell.angle_beta   90.00
_cell.angle_gamma   90.00
#
_symmetry.space_group_name_H-M   'P 1'
#
loop_
_entity.id
_entity.type
_entity.pdbx_description
1 polymer ?
#
loop_
_entity_poly.entity_id
_entity_poly.type
_entity_poly.pdbx_seq_one_letter_code
_entity_poly.pdbx_strand_id
1 'polypeptide(L)' 'MRPSAGLPAVALPSVGTALRVVESLLLSGGQRTARRNAWTAVQEDRRRARDRVEAQHVLEAVSDRTSRAT' A
#
# COMPACT_ATOMS: atom_id res chain seq x y z
N MET A 1 -36.41 -5.77 50.21
CA MET A 1 -36.40 -4.77 49.11
C MET A 1 -35.14 -4.99 48.29
N ARG A 2 -35.23 -5.54 47.06
CA ARG A 2 -34.05 -5.74 46.20
C ARG A 2 -33.77 -4.41 45.47
N PRO A 3 -32.55 -3.86 45.45
CA PRO A 3 -32.28 -2.69 44.64
C PRO A 3 -32.41 -3.08 43.17
N SER A 4 -33.30 -2.39 42.45
CA SER A 4 -33.40 -2.48 41.00
C SER A 4 -32.11 -1.90 40.42
N ALA A 5 -31.26 -2.74 39.85
CA ALA A 5 -30.07 -2.28 39.14
C ALA A 5 -30.54 -1.52 37.90
N GLY A 6 -30.34 -0.20 37.89
CA GLY A 6 -30.56 0.61 36.70
C GLY A 6 -29.67 0.11 35.56
N LEU A 7 -30.24 -0.04 34.36
CA LEU A 7 -29.43 -0.33 33.19
C LEU A 7 -28.40 0.79 33.02
N PRO A 8 -27.12 0.48 32.68
CA PRO A 8 -26.13 1.50 32.48
C PRO A 8 -26.59 2.44 31.36
N ALA A 9 -26.60 3.74 31.64
CA ALA A 9 -26.90 4.75 30.64
C ALA A 9 -25.81 4.70 29.55
N VAL A 10 -26.20 4.44 28.30
CA VAL A 10 -25.30 4.59 27.15
C VAL A 10 -24.96 6.06 27.03
N ALA A 11 -23.71 6.42 27.33
CA ALA A 11 -23.19 7.75 27.06
C ALA A 11 -23.08 7.93 25.54
N LEU A 12 -23.70 8.99 25.02
CA LEU A 12 -23.57 9.34 23.61
C LEU A 12 -22.10 9.72 23.32
N PRO A 13 -21.55 9.31 22.17
CA PRO A 13 -20.19 9.66 21.81
C PRO A 13 -20.03 11.18 21.71
N SER A 14 -18.87 11.67 22.17
CA SER A 14 -18.50 13.07 21.94
C SER A 14 -18.43 13.38 20.44
N VAL A 15 -18.56 14.66 20.09
CA VAL A 15 -18.39 15.12 18.69
C VAL A 15 -17.03 14.67 18.12
N GLY A 16 -15.96 14.74 18.93
CA GLY A 16 -14.64 14.28 18.49
C GLY A 16 -14.59 12.78 18.18
N THR A 17 -15.29 11.96 18.97
CA THR A 17 -15.41 10.51 18.70
C THR A 17 -16.20 10.27 17.41
N ALA A 18 -17.31 10.98 17.21
CA ALA A 18 -18.11 10.86 16.00
C ALA A 18 -17.30 11.23 14.74
N LEU A 19 -16.52 12.32 14.81
CA LEU A 19 -15.67 12.75 13.70
C LEU A 19 -14.60 11.71 13.34
N ARG A 20 -13.92 11.11 14.33
CA ARG A 20 -12.94 10.04 14.06
C ARG A 20 -13.56 8.81 13.39
N VAL A 21 -14.79 8.45 13.76
CA VAL A 21 -15.50 7.33 13.13
C VAL A 21 -15.81 7.65 11.68
N VAL A 22 -16.34 8.84 11.39
CA VAL A 22 -16.60 9.29 10.01
C VAL A 22 -15.31 9.34 9.19
N GLU A 23 -14.24 9.90 9.74
CA GLU A 23 -12.92 9.92 9.11
C GLU A 23 -12.43 8.50 8.80
N SER A 24 -12.53 7.58 9.76
CA SER A 24 -12.14 6.19 9.57
C SER A 24 -12.95 5.52 8.45
N LEU A 25 -14.27 5.76 8.40
CA LEU A 25 -15.13 5.23 7.35
C LEU A 25 -14.75 5.78 5.97
N LEU A 26 -14.64 7.12 5.85
CA LEU A 26 -14.32 7.80 4.60
C LEU A 26 -12.91 7.45 4.09
N LEU A 27 -11.91 7.42 4.98
CA LEU A 27 -10.52 7.22 4.59
C LEU A 27 -10.13 5.75 4.45
N SER A 28 -10.87 4.80 5.05
CA SER A 28 -10.50 3.37 5.00
C SER A 28 -10.36 2.82 3.57
N GLY A 29 -11.21 3.27 2.63
CA GLY A 29 -11.14 2.89 1.23
C GLY A 29 -9.88 3.41 0.56
N GLY A 30 -9.57 4.70 0.75
CA GLY A 30 -8.36 5.34 0.23
C GLY A 30 -7.08 4.68 0.73
N GLN A 31 -7.03 4.31 2.02
CA GLN A 31 -5.85 3.64 2.60
C GLN A 31 -5.61 2.25 2.01
N ARG A 32 -6.67 1.46 1.79
CA ARG A 32 -6.53 0.15 1.11
C ARG A 32 -6.02 0.30 -0.31
N THR A 33 -6.53 1.28 -1.06
CA THR A 33 -6.08 1.57 -2.42
C THR A 33 -4.63 2.05 -2.43
N ALA A 34 -4.25 2.96 -1.53
CA ALA A 34 -2.88 3.43 -1.40
C ALA A 34 -1.89 2.28 -1.13
N ARG A 35 -2.23 1.35 -0.22
CA ARG A 35 -1.40 0.16 0.04
C ARG A 35 -1.26 -0.73 -1.20
N ARG A 36 -2.35 -0.96 -1.94
CA ARG A 36 -2.30 -1.74 -3.19
C ARG A 36 -1.45 -1.05 -4.24
N ASN A 37 -1.64 0.25 -4.43
CA ASN A 37 -0.88 1.03 -5.40
C ASN A 37 0.62 1.03 -5.06
N ALA A 38 0.97 1.22 -3.79
CA ALA A 38 2.35 1.17 -3.32
C ALA A 38 2.98 -0.21 -3.59
N TRP A 39 2.26 -1.30 -3.29
CA TRP A 39 2.73 -2.64 -3.59
C TRP A 39 2.92 -2.86 -5.09
N THR A 40 1.96 -2.47 -5.92
CA THR A 40 2.05 -2.57 -7.38
C THR A 40 3.26 -1.79 -7.91
N ALA A 41 3.50 -0.57 -7.42
CA ALA A 41 4.65 0.24 -7.81
C ALA A 41 5.99 -0.46 -7.49
N VAL A 42 6.12 -1.04 -6.29
CA VAL A 42 7.33 -1.78 -5.90
C VAL A 42 7.55 -3.02 -6.78
N GLN A 43 6.49 -3.77 -7.08
CA GLN A 43 6.58 -4.95 -7.93
C GLN A 43 6.98 -4.59 -9.37
N GLU A 44 6.42 -3.49 -9.87
CA GLU A 44 6.74 -2.94 -11.16
C GLU A 44 8.20 -2.45 -11.23
N ASP A 45 8.68 -1.74 -10.22
CA ASP A 45 10.07 -1.28 -10.17
C ASP A 45 11.06 -2.45 -10.10
N ARG A 46 10.72 -3.53 -9.38
CA ARG A 46 11.49 -4.78 -9.39
C ARG A 46 11.52 -5.44 -10.76
N ARG A 47 10.43 -5.37 -11.53
CA ARG A 47 10.41 -5.84 -12.92
C ARG A 47 11.35 -4.99 -13.77
N ARG A 48 11.18 -3.67 -13.76
CA ARG A 48 12.03 -2.73 -14.52
C ARG A 48 13.50 -2.84 -14.17
N ALA A 49 13.84 -3.11 -12.91
CA ALA A 49 15.22 -3.32 -12.49
C ALA A 49 15.82 -4.57 -13.14
N ARG A 50 15.07 -5.69 -13.18
CA ARG A 50 15.49 -6.92 -13.86
C ARG A 50 15.61 -6.71 -15.37
N ASP A 51 14.61 -6.06 -15.98
CA ASP A 51 14.62 -5.79 -17.42
C ASP A 51 15.85 -4.96 -17.84
N ARG A 52 16.27 -3.98 -17.02
CA ARG A 52 17.49 -3.20 -17.25
C ARG A 52 18.77 -4.05 -17.17
N VAL A 53 18.84 -4.95 -16.20
CA VAL A 53 19.98 -5.87 -16.04
C VAL A 53 20.07 -6.83 -17.21
N GLU A 54 18.94 -7.42 -17.62
CA GLU A 54 18.88 -8.31 -18.78
C GLU A 54 19.27 -7.58 -20.07
N ALA A 55 18.74 -6.37 -20.28
CA ALA A 55 19.11 -5.53 -21.41
C ALA A 55 20.61 -5.21 -21.42
N GLN A 56 21.20 -4.89 -20.25
CA GLN A 56 22.63 -4.64 -20.12
C GLN A 56 23.45 -5.87 -20.56
N HIS A 57 23.11 -7.06 -20.10
CA HIS A 57 23.80 -8.29 -20.50
C HIS A 57 23.72 -8.55 -22.00
N VAL A 58 22.57 -8.30 -22.63
CA VAL A 58 22.42 -8.43 -24.09
C VAL A 58 23.30 -7.43 -24.82
N LEU A 59 23.33 -6.17 -24.36
CA LEU A 59 24.16 -5.13 -24.96
C LEU A 59 25.67 -5.44 -24.83
N GLU A 60 26.10 -5.91 -23.66
CA GLU A 60 27.48 -6.36 -23.42
C GLU A 60 27.86 -7.52 -24.36
N ALA A 61 27.02 -8.55 -24.47
CA ALA A 61 27.27 -9.68 -25.35
C ALA A 61 27.36 -9.28 -26.85
N VAL A 62 26.52 -8.34 -27.28
CA VAL A 62 26.57 -7.79 -28.65
C VAL A 62 27.84 -6.97 -28.87
N SER A 63 28.25 -6.16 -27.88
CA SER A 63 29.47 -5.37 -27.93
C SER A 63 30.70 -6.27 -28.04
N ASP A 64 30.82 -7.27 -27.17
CA ASP A 64 31.92 -8.24 -27.17
C ASP A 64 32.02 -8.98 -28.50
N ARG A 65 30.88 -9.42 -29.06
CA ARG A 65 30.85 -10.06 -30.38
C ARG A 65 31.36 -9.12 -31.48
N THR A 66 30.95 -7.86 -31.46
CA THR A 66 31.39 -6.85 -32.43
C THR A 66 32.91 -6.63 -32.33
N SER A 67 33.43 -6.46 -31.11
CA SER A 67 34.86 -6.25 -30.87
C SER A 67 35.73 -7.43 -31.31
N ARG A 68 35.22 -8.67 -31.31
CA ARG A 68 35.96 -9.85 -31.81
C ARG A 68 35.96 -9.96 -33.34
N ALA A 69 35.09 -9.22 -34.03
CA ALA A 69 34.97 -9.26 -35.48
C ALA A 69 35.78 -8.17 -36.21
N THR A 70 36.34 -7.20 -35.46
CA THR A 70 37.20 -6.11 -35.93
C THR A 70 38.63 -6.31 -35.52
#